data_AF-A0A529GI42-F1
#
_entry.id   AF-A0A529GI42-F1
#
_cell.length_a   1.000
_cell.length_b   1.000
_cell.length_c   1.000
_cell.angle_alpha   90.00
_cell.angle_beta   90.00
_cell.angle_gamma   90.00
#
_symmetry.space_group_name_H-M   'P 1'
#
loop_
_entity.id
_entity.type
_entity.pdbx_description
1 polymer ?
#
loop_
_entity_poly.entity_id
_entity_poly.type
_entity_poly.pdbx_seq_one_letter_code
_entity_poly.pdbx_strand_id
1 'polypeptide(L)'
;MTLSLDLTAEGARDALRARAAPAEKPTLIGLTRAELGAALVEAGIVPERQAKMRAQQLWHWMYVRGVSDFSGMFNISKDLRAELDRHFTVARPEIVEEQISAD
;
A
#
# COMPACT_ATOMS: atom_id res chain seq x y z
N MET A 1 -3.85 28.07 4.30
CA MET A 1 -3.41 28.20 5.71
C MET A 1 -2.28 27.22 5.91
N THR A 2 -1.04 27.69 5.98
CA THR A 2 0.12 26.86 6.33
C THR A 2 0.17 26.71 7.85
N LEU A 3 -0.09 25.50 8.33
CA LEU A 3 0.10 25.14 9.73
C LEU A 3 1.58 24.80 9.93
N SER A 4 2.31 25.66 10.64
CA SER A 4 3.61 25.31 11.20
C SER A 4 3.37 24.68 12.56
N LEU A 5 3.65 23.39 12.72
CA LEU A 5 3.55 22.69 14.00
C LEU A 5 4.92 22.72 14.70
N ASP A 6 4.95 23.27 15.90
CA ASP A 6 6.11 23.22 16.78
C ASP A 6 6.22 21.82 17.42
N LEU A 7 7.21 21.04 16.98
CA LEU A 7 7.47 19.67 17.41
C LEU A 7 8.18 19.58 18.76
N THR A 8 8.46 20.72 19.41
CA THR A 8 9.05 20.76 20.76
C THR A 8 8.00 20.56 21.87
N ALA A 9 6.71 20.70 21.54
CA ALA A 9 5.62 20.42 22.48
C ALA A 9 5.55 18.93 22.84
N GLU A 10 5.67 18.61 24.12
CA GLU A 10 5.46 17.25 24.65
C GLU A 10 4.08 16.72 24.22
N GLY A 11 4.06 15.54 23.59
CA GLY A 11 2.84 14.84 23.16
C GLY A 11 2.38 15.10 21.71
N ALA A 12 2.95 16.09 21.00
CA ALA A 12 2.58 16.36 19.60
C ALA A 12 2.90 15.17 18.66
N ARG A 13 4.01 14.47 18.92
CA ARG A 13 4.44 13.28 18.16
C ARG A 13 3.51 12.07 18.36
N ASP A 14 3.03 11.87 19.58
CA ASP A 14 2.15 10.74 19.90
C ASP A 14 0.75 10.94 19.31
N ALA A 15 0.23 12.17 19.32
CA ALA A 15 -1.03 12.53 18.67
C ALA A 15 -1.00 12.31 17.15
N LEU A 16 0.14 12.57 16.52
CA LEU A 16 0.34 12.37 15.08
C LEU A 16 0.38 10.87 14.72
N ARG A 17 1.10 10.06 15.51
CA ARG A 17 1.12 8.60 15.38
C ARG A 17 -0.26 7.98 15.57
N ALA A 18 -1.05 8.45 16.54
CA ALA A 18 -2.40 7.96 16.76
C ALA A 18 -3.33 8.24 15.57
N ARG A 19 -3.08 9.32 14.81
CA ARG A 19 -3.86 9.68 13.62
C ARG A 19 -3.45 8.91 12.36
N ALA A 20 -2.20 8.46 12.29
CA ALA A 20 -1.76 7.45 11.33
C ALA A 20 -2.33 6.08 11.73
N ALA A 21 -3.64 5.89 11.55
CA ALA A 21 -4.32 4.66 11.89
C ALA A 21 -3.65 3.45 11.19
N PRO A 22 -3.54 2.28 11.87
CA PRO A 22 -3.03 1.08 11.23
C PRO A 22 -3.95 0.69 10.06
N ALA A 23 -3.35 0.32 8.93
CA ALA A 23 -4.11 -0.18 7.79
C ALA A 23 -4.82 -1.48 8.19
N GLU A 24 -6.17 -1.52 8.09
CA GLU A 24 -6.97 -2.71 8.41
C GLU A 24 -6.60 -3.93 7.55
N LYS A 25 -6.02 -3.69 6.36
CA LYS A 25 -5.64 -4.72 5.39
C LYS A 25 -4.11 -4.79 5.28
N PRO A 26 -3.52 -5.99 5.12
CA PRO A 26 -2.10 -6.12 4.83
C PRO A 26 -1.75 -5.42 3.51
N THR A 27 -0.58 -4.78 3.50
CA THR A 27 -0.08 -4.08 2.31
C THR A 27 0.69 -5.03 1.40
N LEU A 28 0.46 -4.93 0.09
CA LEU A 28 1.28 -5.62 -0.92
C LEU A 28 2.54 -4.84 -1.29
N ILE A 29 2.60 -3.56 -0.92
CA ILE A 29 3.80 -2.72 -1.09
C ILE A 29 4.85 -3.19 -0.09
N GLY A 30 6.11 -3.31 -0.54
CA GLY A 30 7.23 -3.83 0.23
C GLY A 30 7.50 -5.32 0.04
N LEU A 31 6.50 -6.11 -0.37
CA LEU A 31 6.71 -7.53 -0.67
C LEU A 31 7.60 -7.72 -1.91
N THR A 32 8.48 -8.71 -1.84
CA THR A 32 9.19 -9.23 -3.01
C THR A 32 8.20 -9.89 -3.98
N ARG A 33 8.60 -10.10 -5.23
CA ARG A 33 7.74 -10.78 -6.22
C ARG A 33 7.33 -12.19 -5.80
N ALA A 34 8.19 -12.90 -5.05
CA ALA A 34 7.90 -14.24 -4.55
C ALA A 34 6.85 -14.19 -3.44
N GLU A 35 7.02 -13.29 -2.47
CA GLU A 35 6.09 -13.07 -1.37
C GLU A 35 4.73 -12.57 -1.87
N LEU A 36 4.70 -11.68 -2.88
CA LEU A 36 3.48 -11.28 -3.56
C LEU A 36 2.72 -12.48 -4.13
N GLY A 37 3.43 -13.40 -4.78
CA GLY A 37 2.83 -14.62 -5.31
C GLY A 37 2.24 -15.50 -4.20
N ALA A 38 3.00 -15.70 -3.12
CA ALA A 38 2.58 -16.50 -1.97
C ALA A 38 1.33 -15.91 -1.30
N ALA A 39 1.34 -14.60 -1.00
CA ALA A 39 0.22 -13.91 -0.36
C ALA A 39 -1.09 -14.04 -1.16
N LEU A 40 -1.03 -13.97 -2.49
CA LEU A 40 -2.22 -14.12 -3.35
C LEU A 40 -2.77 -15.56 -3.35
N VAL A 41 -1.90 -16.56 -3.22
CA VAL A 41 -2.28 -17.98 -3.18
C VAL A 41 -2.83 -18.33 -1.80
N GLU A 42 -2.16 -17.89 -0.74
CA GLU A 42 -2.58 -18.07 0.66
C GLU A 42 -3.94 -17.43 0.94
N ALA A 43 -4.20 -16.26 0.34
CA ALA A 43 -5.51 -15.60 0.42
C ALA A 43 -6.59 -16.26 -0.47
N GLY A 44 -6.26 -17.29 -1.25
CA GLY A 44 -7.21 -17.99 -2.13
C GLY A 44 -7.66 -17.19 -3.35
N ILE A 45 -7.03 -16.04 -3.63
CA ILE A 45 -7.44 -15.13 -4.71
C ILE A 45 -7.03 -15.69 -6.08
N VAL A 46 -5.87 -16.34 -6.15
CA VAL A 46 -5.34 -16.88 -7.42
C VAL A 46 -4.85 -18.32 -7.24
N PRO A 47 -5.05 -19.20 -8.24
CA PRO A 47 -4.42 -20.50 -8.25
C PRO A 47 -2.90 -20.39 -8.31
N GLU A 48 -2.18 -21.32 -7.69
CA GLU A 48 -0.71 -21.35 -7.63
C GLU A 48 -0.05 -21.20 -9.02
N ARG A 49 -0.60 -21.91 -10.02
CA ARG A 49 -0.15 -21.81 -11.42
C ARG A 49 -0.19 -20.40 -12.03
N GLN A 50 -1.00 -19.49 -11.47
CA GLN A 50 -1.12 -18.09 -11.92
C GLN A 50 -0.32 -17.11 -11.05
N ALA A 51 0.19 -17.53 -9.88
CA ALA A 51 0.78 -16.67 -8.88
C ALA A 51 1.92 -15.80 -9.44
N LYS A 52 2.87 -16.43 -10.15
CA LYS A 52 4.03 -15.74 -10.73
C LYS A 52 3.62 -14.64 -11.72
N MET A 53 2.69 -14.94 -12.62
CA MET A 53 2.19 -13.96 -13.60
C MET A 53 1.46 -12.81 -12.91
N ARG A 54 0.61 -13.11 -11.93
CA ARG A 54 -0.17 -12.11 -11.18
C ARG A 54 0.73 -11.20 -10.35
N ALA A 55 1.72 -11.78 -9.67
CA ALA A 55 2.74 -11.03 -8.95
C ALA A 55 3.47 -10.05 -9.87
N GLN A 56 3.86 -10.47 -11.09
CA GLN A 56 4.51 -9.59 -12.05
C GLN A 56 3.60 -8.44 -12.51
N GLN A 57 2.31 -8.71 -12.75
CA GLN A 57 1.34 -7.67 -13.12
C GLN A 57 1.17 -6.63 -12.02
N LEU A 58 0.94 -7.07 -10.78
CA LEU A 58 0.78 -6.18 -9.63
C LEU A 58 2.06 -5.38 -9.36
N TRP A 59 3.22 -6.04 -9.42
CA TRP A 59 4.51 -5.38 -9.25
C TRP A 59 4.71 -4.26 -10.28
N HIS A 60 4.37 -4.50 -11.55
CA HIS A 60 4.42 -3.47 -12.59
C HIS A 60 3.51 -2.29 -12.28
N TRP A 61 2.29 -2.53 -11.80
CA TRP A 61 1.37 -1.45 -11.44
C TRP A 61 1.86 -0.62 -10.26
N MET A 62 2.33 -1.27 -9.20
CA MET A 62 2.79 -0.60 -7.99
C MET A 62 4.07 0.20 -8.21
N TYR A 63 5.08 -0.42 -8.83
CA TYR A 63 6.44 0.15 -8.86
C TYR A 63 6.80 0.83 -10.18
N VAL A 64 6.21 0.42 -11.31
CA VAL A 64 6.48 1.03 -12.63
C VAL A 64 5.44 2.07 -12.98
N ARG A 65 4.16 1.81 -12.70
CA ARG A 65 3.07 2.77 -12.98
C ARG A 65 2.72 3.65 -11.79
N GLY A 66 3.17 3.32 -10.59
CA GLY A 66 2.93 4.11 -9.38
C GLY A 66 1.48 4.09 -8.90
N VAL A 67 0.65 3.17 -9.37
CA VAL A 67 -0.78 3.09 -9.01
C VAL A 67 -0.94 2.67 -7.56
N SER A 68 -1.77 3.41 -6.82
CA SER A 68 -2.04 3.22 -5.39
C SER A 68 -3.46 2.72 -5.11
N ASP A 69 -4.20 2.30 -6.14
CA ASP A 69 -5.56 1.79 -6.03
C ASP A 69 -5.79 0.67 -7.07
N PHE A 70 -6.39 -0.45 -6.66
CA PHE A 70 -6.59 -1.59 -7.55
C PHE A 70 -7.46 -1.25 -8.78
N SER A 71 -8.42 -0.32 -8.67
CA SER A 71 -9.28 0.11 -9.79
C SER A 71 -8.49 0.66 -10.98
N GLY A 72 -7.31 1.24 -10.76
CA GLY A 72 -6.42 1.73 -11.81
C GLY A 72 -5.69 0.64 -12.61
N MET A 73 -5.79 -0.63 -12.20
CA MET A 73 -5.11 -1.75 -12.84
C MET A 73 -5.96 -2.34 -13.97
N PHE A 74 -6.02 -1.64 -15.11
CA PHE A 74 -6.97 -1.94 -16.19
C PHE A 74 -6.79 -3.31 -16.88
N ASN A 75 -5.61 -3.92 -16.80
CA ASN A 75 -5.34 -5.26 -17.37
C ASN A 75 -5.59 -6.42 -16.39
N ILE A 76 -6.19 -6.14 -15.23
CA ILE A 76 -6.68 -7.10 -14.26
C ILE A 76 -8.20 -7.17 -14.40
N SER A 77 -8.83 -8.35 -14.23
CA SER A 77 -10.29 -8.44 -14.32
C SER A 77 -10.98 -7.66 -13.19
N LYS A 78 -12.21 -7.22 -13.41
CA LYS A 78 -12.98 -6.49 -12.39
C LYS A 78 -13.15 -7.31 -11.11
N ASP A 79 -13.46 -8.59 -11.24
CA ASP A 79 -13.66 -9.49 -10.11
C ASP A 79 -12.37 -9.68 -9.31
N LEU A 80 -11.23 -9.85 -9.99
CA LEU A 80 -9.93 -9.98 -9.33
C LEU A 80 -9.52 -8.68 -8.62
N ARG A 81 -9.80 -7.51 -9.20
CA ARG A 81 -9.59 -6.23 -8.50
C ARG A 81 -10.43 -6.13 -7.23
N ALA A 82 -11.68 -6.60 -7.26
CA ALA A 82 -12.55 -6.59 -6.10
C ALA A 82 -12.03 -7.52 -4.99
N GLU A 83 -11.56 -8.72 -5.33
CA GLU A 83 -10.96 -9.63 -4.35
C GLU A 83 -9.65 -9.07 -3.78
N LEU A 84 -8.79 -8.47 -4.62
CA LEU A 84 -7.59 -7.79 -4.16
C LEU A 84 -7.92 -6.66 -3.17
N ASP A 85 -8.91 -5.83 -3.49
CA ASP A 85 -9.33 -4.73 -2.62
C ASP A 85 -9.94 -5.24 -1.32
N ARG A 86 -10.61 -6.39 -1.31
CA ARG A 86 -11.13 -6.99 -0.07
C ARG A 86 -10.05 -7.44 0.89
N HIS A 87 -8.98 -8.04 0.36
CA HIS A 87 -7.98 -8.73 1.17
C HIS A 87 -6.73 -7.89 1.45
N PHE A 88 -6.41 -6.93 0.58
CA PHE A 88 -5.14 -6.23 0.60
C PHE A 88 -5.31 -4.72 0.40
N THR A 89 -4.23 -3.98 0.63
CA THR A 89 -4.11 -2.58 0.24
C THR A 89 -2.82 -2.33 -0.55
N VAL A 90 -2.88 -1.34 -1.43
CA VAL A 90 -1.73 -0.71 -2.10
C VAL A 90 -1.72 0.80 -1.88
N ALA A 91 -2.48 1.28 -0.90
CA ALA A 91 -2.47 2.67 -0.51
C ALA A 91 -1.09 3.03 0.08
N ARG A 92 -0.57 4.18 -0.33
CA ARG A 92 0.65 4.73 0.28
C ARG A 92 0.29 5.36 1.62
N PRO A 93 1.14 5.21 2.65
CA PRO A 93 0.93 5.91 3.90
C PRO A 93 0.95 7.43 3.68
N GLU A 94 0.12 8.14 4.44
CA GLU A 94 0.12 9.59 4.46
C GLU A 94 1.40 10.12 5.12
N ILE A 95 2.03 11.12 4.49
CA ILE A 95 3.12 11.85 5.13
C ILE A 95 2.50 12.80 6.14
N VAL A 96 2.57 12.42 7.42
CA VAL A 96 1.99 13.20 8.51
C VAL A 96 2.95 14.26 9.05
N GLU A 97 4.25 14.14 8.76
CA GLU A 97 5.30 15.05 9.20
C GLU A 97 6.38 15.15 8.11
N GLU A 98 6.84 16.37 7.83
CA GLU A 98 7.98 16.66 6.97
C GLU A 98 8.89 17.67 7.68
N GLN A 99 10.16 17.32 7.88
CA GLN A 99 11.16 18.23 8.45
C GLN A 99 12.07 18.71 7.32
N ILE A 100 12.01 20.00 7.02
CA ILE A 100 12.82 20.63 5.98
C ILE A 100 14.11 21.14 6.64
N SER A 101 15.26 20.63 6.21
CA SER A 101 16.58 21.10 6.66
C SER A 101 16.85 22.51 6.13
N ALA A 102 17.58 23.33 6.91
CA ALA A 102 18.01 24.67 6.53
C ALA A 102 19.46 24.72 6.00
N ASP A 103 20.05 23.55 5.72
CA ASP A 103 21.38 23.41 5.11
C ASP A 103 21.35 23.81 3.62
#